data_AF-A0A453PPL1-F1
#
_entry.id   AF-A0A453PPL1-F1
#
_cell.length_a   1.000
_cell.length_b   1.000
_cell.length_c   1.000
_cell.angle_alpha   90.00
_cell.angle_beta   90.00
_cell.angle_gamma   90.00
#
_symmetry.space_group_name_H-M   'P 1'
#
loop_
_entity.id
_entity.type
_entity.pdbx_description
1 polymer ?
#
loop_
_entity_poly.entity_id
_entity_poly.type
_entity_poly.pdbx_seq_one_letter_code
_entity_poly.pdbx_strand_id
1 'polypeptide(L)'
;ENADLKAHPSLVQVELGLVDIFVNLCRFEWQTGHRELATGLFQAQIEFSLFSPPLSLSTSSKQRLFEHFWNSGGARIGEDGALGWSTWLAKDEESRQNMVMQENPQEPEGGGWSGWFNPSVANAETNDVSNQSIEELAADGIDPEDPDTEDTPAQDDVESLLKKLGIDVETEYSSEVKDAKTWNRWSTMELSRENEQWMPLRENSGAGPNHSNDASSGEVNDQLSRVILFEDVTEFLFSLSSEEARFSLICQFIDFYGGKISRW
;
A
#
# COMPACT_ATOMS: atom_id res chain seq x y z
N GLU A 1 46.33 -8.87 7.80
CA GLU A 1 46.71 -7.74 6.94
C GLU A 1 45.45 -6.92 6.71
N ASN A 2 45.26 -5.84 7.46
CA ASN A 2 44.04 -5.03 7.38
C ASN A 2 44.20 -3.98 6.29
N ALA A 3 43.64 -4.24 5.11
CA ALA A 3 43.39 -3.19 4.14
C ALA A 3 42.30 -2.27 4.71
N ASP A 4 42.66 -1.00 4.86
CA ASP A 4 41.82 0.07 5.40
C ASP A 4 40.54 0.21 4.58
N LEU A 5 39.38 -0.09 5.18
CA LEU A 5 38.04 -0.09 4.54
C LEU A 5 37.50 1.33 4.26
N LYS A 6 38.38 2.30 4.02
CA LYS A 6 37.99 3.60 3.49
C LYS A 6 37.36 3.40 2.11
N ALA A 7 36.09 3.76 2.00
CA ALA A 7 35.42 3.90 0.72
C ALA A 7 36.30 4.73 -0.22
N HIS A 8 36.58 4.22 -1.43
CA HIS A 8 37.39 4.96 -2.38
C HIS A 8 36.75 6.34 -2.64
N PRO A 9 37.51 7.44 -2.77
CA PRO A 9 36.92 8.77 -2.91
C PRO A 9 35.92 8.91 -4.06
N SER A 10 36.06 8.10 -5.12
CA SER A 10 35.07 7.98 -6.20
C SER A 10 33.75 7.32 -5.78
N LEU A 11 33.79 6.31 -4.90
CA LEU A 11 32.57 5.67 -4.36
C LEU A 11 31.80 6.64 -3.47
N VAL A 12 32.49 7.38 -2.60
CA VAL A 12 31.86 8.40 -1.74
C VAL A 12 31.20 9.48 -2.60
N GLN A 13 31.84 9.93 -3.69
CA GLN A 13 31.27 10.88 -4.63
C GLN A 13 30.01 10.35 -5.35
N VAL A 14 30.01 9.07 -5.75
CA VAL A 14 28.83 8.43 -6.37
C VAL A 14 27.70 8.30 -5.35
N GLU A 15 27.99 7.86 -4.13
CA GLU A 15 26.98 7.71 -3.07
C GLU A 15 26.36 9.05 -2.65
N LEU A 16 27.16 10.12 -2.56
CA LEU A 16 26.65 11.48 -2.33
C LEU A 16 25.73 11.93 -3.49
N GLY A 17 26.13 11.68 -4.74
CA GLY A 17 25.29 11.98 -5.91
C GLY A 17 23.98 11.18 -5.94
N LEU A 18 23.97 9.93 -5.46
CA LEU A 18 22.75 9.14 -5.30
C LEU A 18 21.82 9.73 -4.23
N VAL A 19 22.37 10.20 -3.10
CA VAL A 19 21.58 10.91 -2.07
C VAL A 19 20.99 12.19 -2.63
N ASP A 20 21.77 13.00 -3.35
CA ASP A 20 21.29 14.25 -3.94
C ASP A 20 20.16 13.99 -4.95
N ILE A 21 20.28 12.97 -5.82
CA ILE A 21 19.22 12.58 -6.77
C ILE A 21 17.96 12.10 -6.03
N PHE A 22 18.12 11.26 -5.01
CA PHE A 22 17.03 10.74 -4.19
C PHE A 22 16.28 11.83 -3.42
N VAL A 23 17.00 12.79 -2.83
CA VAL A 23 16.38 13.94 -2.16
C VAL A 23 15.63 14.83 -3.15
N ASN A 24 16.14 14.98 -4.38
CA ASN A 24 15.43 15.71 -5.44
C ASN A 24 14.16 14.96 -5.91
N LEU A 25 14.16 13.63 -5.96
CA LEU A 25 12.94 12.83 -6.16
C LEU A 25 11.92 13.09 -5.04
N CYS A 26 12.32 13.00 -3.77
CA CYS A 26 11.41 13.30 -2.65
C CYS A 26 10.89 14.75 -2.70
N ARG A 27 11.70 15.72 -3.16
CA ARG A 27 11.26 17.12 -3.36
C ARG A 27 10.28 17.25 -4.54
N PHE A 28 10.41 16.45 -5.59
CA PHE A 28 9.47 16.40 -6.70
C PHE A 28 8.12 15.82 -6.26
N GLU A 29 8.11 14.64 -5.63
CA GLU A 29 6.87 13.98 -5.14
C GLU A 29 6.12 14.86 -4.13
N TRP A 30 6.84 15.55 -3.25
CA TRP A 30 6.24 16.52 -2.32
C TRP A 30 5.63 17.74 -3.03
N GLN A 31 6.20 18.19 -4.15
CA GLN A 31 5.71 19.33 -4.94
C GLN A 31 4.54 18.97 -5.88
N THR A 32 4.41 17.70 -6.28
CA THR A 32 3.24 17.19 -7.02
C THR A 32 2.07 16.85 -6.11
N GLY A 33 2.28 16.78 -4.79
CA GLY A 33 1.26 16.56 -3.76
C GLY A 33 1.36 15.21 -3.05
N HIS A 34 2.26 14.32 -3.49
CA HIS A 34 2.48 12.99 -2.92
C HIS A 34 3.37 13.05 -1.65
N ARG A 35 2.92 13.80 -0.64
CA ARG A 35 3.68 14.07 0.61
C ARG A 35 3.93 12.80 1.43
N GLU A 36 2.95 11.92 1.50
CA GLU A 36 3.08 10.59 2.10
C GLU A 36 4.10 9.73 1.35
N LEU A 37 4.10 9.73 0.02
CA LEU A 37 5.09 8.99 -0.78
C LEU A 37 6.51 9.51 -0.54
N ALA A 38 6.71 10.83 -0.60
CA ALA A 38 8.01 11.44 -0.28
C ALA A 38 8.49 11.08 1.14
N THR A 39 7.58 11.06 2.11
CA THR A 39 7.88 10.64 3.49
C THR A 39 8.20 9.14 3.56
N GLY A 40 7.40 8.28 2.92
CA GLY A 40 7.60 6.83 2.85
C GLY A 40 8.91 6.45 2.17
N LEU A 41 9.30 7.14 1.09
CA LEU A 41 10.61 7.00 0.45
C LEU A 41 11.74 7.30 1.45
N PHE A 42 11.68 8.42 2.18
CA PHE A 42 12.67 8.74 3.20
C PHE A 42 12.75 7.68 4.29
N GLN A 43 11.61 7.21 4.82
CA GLN A 43 11.57 6.12 5.80
C GLN A 43 12.24 4.86 5.24
N ALA A 44 11.85 4.43 4.04
CA ALA A 44 12.35 3.23 3.40
C ALA A 44 13.87 3.28 3.18
N GLN A 45 14.37 4.38 2.60
CA GLN A 45 15.77 4.54 2.27
C GLN A 45 16.67 4.71 3.51
N ILE A 46 16.18 5.38 4.56
CA ILE A 46 16.90 5.49 5.85
C ILE A 46 16.98 4.13 6.54
N GLU A 47 15.87 3.40 6.65
CA GLU A 47 15.85 2.04 7.23
C GLU A 47 16.78 1.10 6.45
N PHE A 48 16.68 1.11 5.11
CA PHE A 48 17.46 0.24 4.23
C PHE A 48 18.96 0.55 4.22
N SER A 49 19.38 1.81 4.36
CA SER A 49 20.80 2.19 4.36
C SER A 49 21.47 2.28 5.73
N LEU A 50 20.77 2.71 6.79
CA LEU A 50 21.36 2.94 8.11
C LEU A 50 21.00 1.84 9.12
N PHE A 51 19.78 1.30 9.08
CA PHE A 51 19.28 0.34 10.06
C PHE A 51 19.26 -1.12 9.55
N SER A 52 19.86 -1.37 8.38
CA SER A 52 20.07 -2.71 7.82
C SER A 52 20.75 -3.65 8.82
N PRO A 53 20.28 -4.91 8.96
CA PRO A 53 21.01 -5.91 9.74
C PRO A 53 22.40 -6.16 9.12
N PRO A 54 23.43 -6.46 9.94
CA PRO A 54 24.83 -6.59 9.49
C PRO A 54 25.10 -7.95 8.82
N LEU A 55 24.30 -8.28 7.81
CA LEU A 55 24.34 -9.55 7.08
C LEU A 55 24.94 -9.35 5.68
N SER A 56 25.87 -10.20 5.29
CA SER A 56 26.46 -10.21 3.94
C SER A 56 25.47 -10.83 2.93
N LEU A 57 24.54 -10.02 2.44
CA LEU A 57 23.46 -10.42 1.54
C LEU A 57 23.69 -9.90 0.11
N SER A 58 23.10 -10.57 -0.89
CA SER A 58 22.90 -9.96 -2.21
C SER A 58 21.80 -8.89 -2.15
N THR A 59 21.81 -7.94 -3.08
CA THR A 59 20.79 -6.88 -3.14
C THR A 59 19.37 -7.43 -3.12
N SER A 60 19.08 -8.46 -3.93
CA SER A 60 17.75 -9.08 -4.00
C SER A 60 17.36 -9.84 -2.72
N SER A 61 18.31 -10.46 -2.02
CA SER A 61 18.05 -11.07 -0.71
C SER A 61 17.80 -10.01 0.37
N LYS A 62 18.52 -8.88 0.30
CA LYS A 62 18.31 -7.73 1.18
C LYS A 62 16.95 -7.08 0.95
N GLN A 63 16.53 -6.90 -0.30
CA GLN A 63 15.19 -6.38 -0.65
C GLN A 63 14.08 -7.28 -0.09
N ARG A 64 14.14 -8.61 -0.28
CA ARG A 64 13.12 -9.53 0.28
C ARG A 64 13.03 -9.55 1.81
N LEU A 65 14.16 -9.41 2.49
CA LEU A 65 14.18 -9.28 3.96
C LEU A 65 13.71 -7.91 4.45
N PHE A 66 13.78 -6.89 3.59
CA PHE A 66 13.25 -5.55 3.86
C PHE A 66 11.75 -5.46 3.58
N GLU A 67 11.27 -6.07 2.51
CA GLU A 67 9.86 -6.30 2.17
C GLU A 67 9.09 -6.95 3.33
N HIS A 68 9.65 -8.02 3.92
CA HIS A 68 9.08 -8.66 5.11
C HIS A 68 8.92 -7.69 6.30
N PHE A 69 9.90 -6.81 6.53
CA PHE A 69 9.80 -5.76 7.56
C PHE A 69 8.78 -4.68 7.17
N TRP A 70 8.81 -4.19 5.93
CA TRP A 70 7.93 -3.13 5.44
C TRP A 70 6.45 -3.51 5.57
N ASN A 71 6.13 -4.77 5.27
CA ASN A 71 4.79 -5.34 5.29
C ASN A 71 4.38 -5.91 6.67
N SER A 72 5.29 -5.93 7.67
CA SER A 72 5.01 -6.46 9.02
C SER A 72 4.09 -5.59 9.89
N GLY A 73 3.85 -4.33 9.49
CA GLY A 73 3.24 -3.32 10.35
C GLY A 73 4.17 -2.77 11.45
N GLY A 74 5.45 -3.19 11.48
CA GLY A 74 6.46 -2.68 12.40
C GLY A 74 6.72 -1.16 12.25
N ALA A 75 7.01 -0.50 13.37
CA ALA A 75 7.25 0.95 13.41
C ALA A 75 8.58 1.32 12.71
N ARG A 76 8.47 2.17 11.69
CA ARG A 76 9.53 2.69 10.81
C ARG A 76 10.04 4.03 11.36
N ILE A 77 11.25 4.46 11.00
CA ILE A 77 11.83 5.76 11.45
C ILE A 77 10.82 6.93 11.35
N GLY A 78 10.69 7.69 12.44
CA GLY A 78 9.76 8.82 12.57
C GLY A 78 8.44 8.48 13.29
N GLU A 79 8.22 7.22 13.66
CA GLU A 79 6.98 6.73 14.26
C GLU A 79 7.13 6.36 15.74
N ASP A 80 6.01 6.37 16.47
CA ASP A 80 5.97 5.94 17.87
C ASP A 80 6.41 4.48 18.03
N GLY A 81 7.48 4.27 18.81
CA GLY A 81 8.04 2.94 19.05
C GLY A 81 9.00 2.43 17.96
N ALA A 82 9.40 3.26 16.99
CA ALA A 82 10.39 2.89 15.98
C ALA A 82 11.75 2.54 16.60
N LEU A 83 12.33 1.41 16.19
CA LEU A 83 13.63 0.89 16.69
C LEU A 83 14.65 0.60 15.57
N GLY A 84 14.26 0.81 14.31
CA GLY A 84 15.02 0.43 13.13
C GLY A 84 14.90 -1.06 12.77
N TRP A 85 14.94 -1.36 11.47
CA TRP A 85 14.75 -2.68 10.87
C TRP A 85 15.57 -3.80 11.52
N SER A 86 16.87 -3.59 11.77
CA SER A 86 17.74 -4.58 12.42
C SER A 86 17.32 -4.93 13.85
N THR A 87 16.91 -3.94 14.66
CA THR A 87 16.41 -4.16 16.03
C THR A 87 15.05 -4.85 16.01
N TRP A 88 14.19 -4.49 15.04
CA TRP A 88 12.92 -5.17 14.83
C TRP A 88 13.12 -6.64 14.48
N LEU A 89 13.99 -6.96 13.51
CA LEU A 89 14.25 -8.32 13.04
C LEU A 89 14.81 -9.22 14.14
N ALA A 90 15.64 -8.67 15.04
CA ALA A 90 16.14 -9.40 16.20
C ALA A 90 15.02 -9.77 17.20
N LYS A 91 14.05 -8.87 17.41
CA LYS A 91 12.90 -9.11 18.30
C LYS A 91 11.85 -10.04 17.69
N ASP A 92 11.66 -9.98 16.38
CA ASP A 92 10.78 -10.88 15.64
C ASP A 92 11.26 -12.34 15.78
N GLU A 93 12.56 -12.57 15.51
CA GLU A 93 13.21 -13.88 15.69
C GLU A 93 13.22 -14.35 17.16
N GLU A 94 13.48 -13.46 18.13
CA GLU A 94 13.36 -13.78 19.57
C GLU A 94 11.92 -14.20 19.94
N SER A 95 10.91 -13.48 19.46
CA SER A 95 9.50 -13.79 19.71
C SER A 95 9.12 -15.15 19.12
N ARG A 96 9.55 -15.41 17.87
CA ARG A 96 9.36 -16.68 17.17
C ARG A 96 10.04 -17.86 17.88
N GLN A 97 11.25 -17.68 18.39
CA GLN A 97 11.95 -18.69 19.20
C GLN A 97 11.21 -18.97 20.51
N ASN A 98 10.75 -17.92 21.21
CA ASN A 98 10.00 -18.08 22.46
C ASN A 98 8.67 -18.83 22.27
N MET A 99 7.96 -18.63 21.15
CA MET A 99 6.77 -19.42 20.82
C MET A 99 7.10 -20.91 20.65
N VAL A 100 8.12 -21.24 19.87
CA VAL A 100 8.57 -22.63 19.67
C VAL A 100 9.04 -23.30 20.97
N MET A 101 9.56 -22.54 21.93
CA MET A 101 9.89 -23.05 23.27
C MET A 101 8.66 -23.25 24.16
N GLN A 102 7.61 -22.43 24.05
CA GLN A 102 6.37 -22.59 24.80
C GLN A 102 5.47 -23.71 24.24
N GLU A 103 5.54 -24.00 22.95
CA GLU A 103 4.85 -25.13 22.31
C GLU A 103 5.49 -26.51 22.63
N ASN A 104 6.56 -26.54 23.43
CA ASN A 104 7.22 -27.76 23.88
C ASN A 104 7.12 -27.98 25.41
N PRO A 105 5.92 -28.05 26.01
CA PRO A 105 5.78 -28.62 27.35
C PRO A 105 6.10 -30.11 27.29
N GLN A 106 6.93 -30.61 28.20
CA GLN A 106 7.17 -32.04 28.32
C GLN A 106 5.86 -32.75 28.67
N GLU A 107 5.31 -33.54 27.75
CA GLU A 107 4.24 -34.48 28.09
C GLU A 107 4.75 -35.48 29.13
N PRO A 108 4.11 -35.62 30.32
CA PRO A 108 4.31 -36.81 31.12
C PRO A 108 3.70 -38.00 30.37
N GLU A 109 4.47 -39.07 30.17
CA GLU A 109 4.15 -40.21 29.29
C GLU A 109 2.72 -40.77 29.54
N GLY A 110 1.74 -40.38 28.69
CA GLY A 110 0.35 -40.74 28.95
C GLY A 110 -0.75 -40.11 28.08
N GLY A 111 -0.49 -39.79 26.80
CA GLY A 111 -1.43 -38.99 25.97
C GLY A 111 -1.49 -39.33 24.47
N GLY A 112 -1.60 -40.60 24.09
CA GLY A 112 -1.54 -41.00 22.68
C GLY A 112 -2.66 -40.46 21.78
N TRP A 113 -2.30 -39.54 20.86
CA TRP A 113 -2.91 -39.30 19.53
C TRP A 113 -4.45 -39.25 19.44
N SER A 114 -5.03 -38.04 19.41
CA SER A 114 -6.40 -37.80 18.93
C SER A 114 -6.55 -36.37 18.42
N GLY A 115 -6.89 -36.18 17.13
CA GLY A 115 -7.13 -34.84 16.57
C GLY A 115 -7.32 -34.77 15.05
N TRP A 116 -6.56 -35.54 14.27
CA TRP A 116 -6.64 -35.54 12.81
C TRP A 116 -7.63 -36.61 12.30
N PHE A 117 -8.85 -36.19 11.96
CA PHE A 117 -9.88 -37.05 11.39
C PHE A 117 -9.56 -37.41 9.93
N ASN A 118 -9.38 -38.70 9.65
CA ASN A 118 -9.38 -39.26 8.29
C ASN A 118 -10.79 -39.81 7.96
N PRO A 119 -11.52 -39.26 6.97
CA PRO A 119 -12.82 -39.79 6.56
C PRO A 119 -12.64 -40.96 5.56
N SER A 120 -13.00 -42.18 5.97
CA SER A 120 -12.84 -43.41 5.17
C SER A 120 -14.16 -44.08 4.75
N VAL A 121 -14.29 -44.35 3.44
CA VAL A 121 -15.34 -45.12 2.73
C VAL A 121 -15.33 -46.61 3.16
N ALA A 122 -16.44 -47.37 3.28
CA ALA A 122 -17.89 -47.09 3.41
C ALA A 122 -18.55 -48.37 4.02
N ASN A 123 -19.69 -48.99 3.67
CA ASN A 123 -20.72 -48.89 2.61
C ASN A 123 -22.00 -49.68 3.02
N ALA A 124 -23.07 -49.61 2.19
CA ALA A 124 -24.31 -50.43 2.23
C ALA A 124 -25.25 -50.16 3.45
N GLU A 125 -26.60 -50.32 3.43
CA GLU A 125 -27.64 -50.63 2.40
C GLU A 125 -29.05 -50.40 3.06
N THR A 126 -30.24 -50.29 2.43
CA THR A 126 -30.75 -50.42 1.03
C THR A 126 -31.85 -49.36 0.75
N ASN A 127 -32.24 -49.19 -0.54
CA ASN A 127 -33.56 -48.74 -1.08
C ASN A 127 -34.10 -47.32 -0.73
N ASP A 128 -34.98 -46.69 -1.52
CA ASP A 128 -35.78 -47.14 -2.69
C ASP A 128 -35.83 -46.10 -3.85
N VAL A 129 -36.48 -46.47 -4.97
CA VAL A 129 -36.36 -45.87 -6.32
C VAL A 129 -37.45 -44.84 -6.66
N SER A 130 -37.09 -43.77 -7.38
CA SER A 130 -37.89 -43.21 -8.51
C SER A 130 -37.08 -42.22 -9.35
N ASN A 131 -36.82 -42.57 -10.61
CA ASN A 131 -36.26 -41.66 -11.63
C ASN A 131 -37.38 -41.07 -12.49
N GLN A 132 -37.25 -39.82 -12.92
CA GLN A 132 -37.50 -39.47 -14.32
C GLN A 132 -36.80 -38.17 -14.73
N SER A 133 -36.03 -38.25 -15.82
CA SER A 133 -35.39 -37.14 -16.52
C SER A 133 -36.27 -36.66 -17.67
N ILE A 134 -36.15 -35.39 -18.05
CA ILE A 134 -36.58 -34.89 -19.37
C ILE A 134 -35.40 -34.13 -19.99
N GLU A 135 -35.26 -34.28 -21.30
CA GLU A 135 -34.11 -33.82 -22.08
C GLU A 135 -34.31 -32.43 -22.71
N GLU A 136 -33.18 -31.93 -23.20
CA GLU A 136 -33.03 -30.86 -24.19
C GLU A 136 -33.85 -31.13 -25.47
N LEU A 137 -34.37 -30.07 -26.10
CA LEU A 137 -34.92 -30.12 -27.47
C LEU A 137 -34.51 -28.87 -28.26
N ALA A 138 -34.20 -29.06 -29.54
CA ALA A 138 -33.74 -28.03 -30.47
C ALA A 138 -34.40 -28.19 -31.85
N ALA A 139 -34.45 -27.08 -32.62
CA ALA A 139 -35.06 -26.97 -33.95
C ALA A 139 -36.60 -27.22 -33.99
N ASP A 140 -37.37 -26.75 -34.97
CA ASP A 140 -37.05 -26.28 -36.33
C ASP A 140 -38.04 -25.18 -36.76
N GLY A 141 -37.79 -24.48 -37.87
CA GLY A 141 -38.75 -23.51 -38.45
C GLY A 141 -38.15 -22.45 -39.38
N ILE A 142 -38.01 -22.78 -40.67
CA ILE A 142 -37.76 -21.83 -41.77
C ILE A 142 -38.98 -21.84 -42.69
N ASP A 143 -39.57 -20.69 -42.99
CA ASP A 143 -39.69 -20.09 -44.35
C ASP A 143 -40.28 -18.64 -44.22
N PRO A 144 -40.78 -17.89 -45.23
CA PRO A 144 -40.48 -16.45 -45.33
C PRO A 144 -41.72 -15.54 -45.18
N GLU A 145 -41.53 -14.22 -45.26
CA GLU A 145 -42.09 -13.33 -46.32
C GLU A 145 -41.65 -11.87 -46.07
N ASP A 146 -41.30 -11.18 -47.16
CA ASP A 146 -41.08 -9.73 -47.30
C ASP A 146 -42.45 -9.13 -47.74
N PRO A 147 -42.87 -7.87 -47.43
CA PRO A 147 -42.02 -6.68 -47.56
C PRO A 147 -42.28 -5.47 -46.62
N ASP A 148 -41.46 -4.44 -46.83
CA ASP A 148 -41.76 -2.99 -46.66
C ASP A 148 -42.37 -2.47 -45.35
N THR A 149 -41.49 -2.02 -44.44
CA THR A 149 -41.68 -0.72 -43.75
C THR A 149 -40.36 -0.05 -43.38
N GLU A 150 -39.99 1.03 -44.07
CA GLU A 150 -39.02 2.01 -43.56
C GLU A 150 -39.69 2.85 -42.44
N ASP A 151 -39.77 2.29 -41.24
CA ASP A 151 -39.99 3.06 -40.01
C ASP A 151 -38.67 3.10 -39.23
N THR A 152 -37.78 4.02 -39.60
CA THR A 152 -36.70 4.44 -38.70
C THR A 152 -37.35 5.06 -37.47
N PRO A 153 -37.28 4.46 -36.27
CA PRO A 153 -37.82 5.10 -35.08
C PRO A 153 -37.04 6.39 -34.89
N ALA A 154 -37.75 7.52 -34.84
CA ALA A 154 -37.11 8.80 -34.56
C ALA A 154 -36.32 8.66 -33.26
N GLN A 155 -35.00 8.83 -33.35
CA GLN A 155 -34.14 8.80 -32.17
C GLN A 155 -34.55 9.98 -31.30
N ASP A 156 -35.30 9.68 -30.24
CA ASP A 156 -35.73 10.63 -29.22
C ASP A 156 -34.43 11.19 -28.62
N ASP A 157 -34.09 12.41 -29.04
CA ASP A 157 -32.72 12.93 -28.93
C ASP A 157 -32.23 12.91 -27.49
N VAL A 158 -30.96 12.58 -27.26
CA VAL A 158 -30.42 12.31 -25.93
C VAL A 158 -30.57 13.55 -25.03
N GLU A 159 -30.40 14.75 -25.61
CA GLU A 159 -30.67 16.01 -24.93
C GLU A 159 -32.16 16.15 -24.55
N SER A 160 -33.07 15.81 -25.46
CA SER A 160 -34.52 15.82 -25.21
C SER A 160 -34.96 14.81 -24.15
N LEU A 161 -34.31 13.64 -24.07
CA LEU A 161 -34.53 12.65 -23.01
C LEU A 161 -34.01 13.14 -21.66
N LEU A 162 -32.82 13.74 -21.62
CA LEU A 162 -32.27 14.36 -20.40
C LEU A 162 -33.17 15.51 -19.90
N LYS A 163 -33.64 16.38 -20.79
CA LYS A 163 -34.58 17.48 -20.46
C LYS A 163 -35.92 16.94 -19.93
N LYS A 164 -36.45 15.85 -20.49
CA LYS A 164 -37.64 15.14 -19.96
C LYS A 164 -37.42 14.56 -18.54
N LEU A 165 -36.19 14.18 -18.20
CA LEU A 165 -35.80 13.71 -16.86
C LEU A 165 -35.48 14.86 -15.88
N GLY A 166 -35.61 16.11 -16.30
CA GLY A 166 -35.29 17.29 -15.48
C GLY A 166 -33.79 17.63 -15.43
N ILE A 167 -32.98 17.03 -16.30
CA ILE A 167 -31.54 17.29 -16.43
C ILE A 167 -31.34 18.25 -17.60
N ASP A 168 -31.25 19.55 -17.32
CA ASP A 168 -31.12 20.57 -18.35
C ASP A 168 -29.65 20.81 -18.72
N VAL A 169 -29.23 20.23 -19.85
CA VAL A 169 -27.83 20.24 -20.34
C VAL A 169 -27.35 21.66 -20.68
N GLU A 170 -28.25 22.56 -21.06
CA GLU A 170 -27.93 23.97 -21.35
C GLU A 170 -27.71 24.81 -20.08
N THR A 171 -28.11 24.34 -18.90
CA THR A 171 -27.70 24.99 -17.65
C THR A 171 -26.25 24.64 -17.34
N GLU A 172 -25.33 25.51 -17.78
CA GLU A 172 -23.99 25.59 -17.21
C GLU A 172 -24.10 25.74 -15.69
N TYR A 173 -23.96 24.63 -14.98
CA TYR A 173 -23.91 24.60 -13.54
C TYR A 173 -22.61 25.31 -13.12
N SER A 174 -22.70 26.62 -12.82
CA SER A 174 -21.59 27.44 -12.33
C SER A 174 -21.19 27.00 -10.91
N SER A 175 -20.62 25.80 -10.82
CA SER A 175 -19.98 25.19 -9.65
C SER A 175 -18.76 25.98 -9.17
N GLU A 176 -18.26 26.90 -9.99
CA GLU A 176 -17.24 27.89 -9.65
C GLU A 176 -17.70 28.77 -8.47
N VAL A 177 -17.21 28.43 -7.27
CA VAL A 177 -17.47 29.15 -6.03
C VAL A 177 -16.86 30.56 -6.09
N LYS A 178 -17.70 31.59 -6.01
CA LYS A 178 -17.29 33.01 -6.08
C LYS A 178 -17.31 33.72 -4.71
N ASP A 179 -17.67 33.02 -3.65
CA ASP A 179 -17.65 33.54 -2.28
C ASP A 179 -16.28 33.40 -1.61
N ALA A 180 -15.68 34.53 -1.26
CA ALA A 180 -14.40 34.59 -0.57
C ALA A 180 -14.39 33.88 0.81
N LYS A 181 -15.53 33.77 1.52
CA LYS A 181 -15.56 33.06 2.82
C LYS A 181 -15.34 31.57 2.63
N THR A 182 -15.93 30.98 1.59
CA THR A 182 -15.76 29.57 1.24
C THR A 182 -14.32 29.28 0.82
N TRP A 183 -13.68 30.16 0.02
CA TRP A 183 -12.24 30.06 -0.28
C TRP A 183 -11.37 30.11 0.99
N ASN A 184 -11.63 31.04 1.92
CA ASN A 184 -10.89 31.12 3.19
C ASN A 184 -11.11 29.86 4.06
N ARG A 185 -12.33 29.29 4.07
CA ARG A 185 -12.62 28.04 4.78
C ARG A 185 -11.84 26.87 4.18
N TRP A 186 -11.80 26.76 2.86
CA TRP A 186 -11.01 25.73 2.16
C TRP A 186 -9.51 25.90 2.42
N SER A 187 -8.95 27.12 2.33
CA SER A 187 -7.52 27.32 2.63
C SER A 187 -7.17 27.00 4.08
N THR A 188 -8.06 27.27 5.04
CA THR A 188 -7.86 26.90 6.46
C THR A 188 -7.93 25.38 6.66
N MET A 189 -8.86 24.70 5.98
CA MET A 189 -8.99 23.24 6.01
C MET A 189 -7.76 22.58 5.37
N GLU A 190 -7.29 23.09 4.24
CA GLU A 190 -6.13 22.56 3.53
C GLU A 190 -4.84 22.74 4.34
N LEU A 191 -4.64 23.89 4.99
CA LEU A 191 -3.52 24.08 5.93
C LEU A 191 -3.56 23.13 7.14
N SER A 192 -4.75 22.72 7.59
CA SER A 192 -4.89 21.65 8.60
C SER A 192 -4.49 20.29 8.02
N ARG A 193 -4.96 19.97 6.80
CA ARG A 193 -4.60 18.73 6.09
C ARG A 193 -3.09 18.67 5.84
N GLU A 194 -2.45 19.70 5.32
CA GLU A 194 -1.00 19.76 5.10
C GLU A 194 -0.17 19.49 6.38
N ASN A 195 -0.71 19.86 7.54
CA ASN A 195 -0.06 19.72 8.85
C ASN A 195 -0.34 18.36 9.53
N GLU A 196 -1.49 17.74 9.25
CA GLU A 196 -1.94 16.48 9.87
C GLU A 196 -1.77 15.26 8.96
N GLN A 197 -1.78 15.47 7.64
CA GLN A 197 -1.79 14.46 6.57
C GLN A 197 -0.50 14.56 5.74
N TRP A 198 0.64 14.33 6.40
CA TRP A 198 1.96 14.23 5.74
C TRP A 198 2.64 12.88 5.96
N MET A 199 2.24 12.12 6.98
CA MET A 199 2.75 10.77 7.26
C MET A 199 1.93 9.70 6.52
N PRO A 200 2.59 8.64 6.00
CA PRO A 200 1.91 7.46 5.48
C PRO A 200 0.88 6.88 6.45
N LEU A 201 -0.29 6.54 5.92
CA LEU A 201 -1.26 5.70 6.61
C LEU A 201 -0.76 4.26 6.69
N ARG A 202 -1.24 3.56 7.71
CA ARG A 202 -1.12 2.11 7.87
C ARG A 202 -2.49 1.47 7.77
N GLU A 203 -2.54 0.28 7.20
CA GLU A 203 -3.60 -0.68 7.48
C GLU A 203 -3.53 -1.04 8.97
N ASN A 204 -4.38 -0.40 9.78
CA ASN A 204 -4.28 -0.47 11.23
C ASN A 204 -4.93 -1.75 11.76
N SER A 205 -4.14 -2.83 11.89
CA SER A 205 -4.52 -4.16 12.37
C SER A 205 -5.17 -4.16 13.77
N GLY A 206 -6.44 -3.78 13.84
CA GLY A 206 -7.25 -3.73 15.06
C GLY A 206 -8.34 -2.64 15.06
N ALA A 207 -8.22 -1.61 14.20
CA ALA A 207 -9.23 -0.56 14.07
C ALA A 207 -10.34 -0.97 13.09
N GLY A 208 -11.31 -1.77 13.56
CA GLY A 208 -12.53 -2.06 12.78
C GLY A 208 -13.32 -0.78 12.44
N PRO A 209 -14.12 -0.78 11.35
CA PRO A 209 -14.72 0.42 10.77
C PRO A 209 -15.86 1.01 11.63
N ASN A 210 -15.49 1.66 12.72
CA ASN A 210 -16.39 2.26 13.72
C ASN A 210 -16.62 3.76 13.52
N HIS A 211 -16.68 4.23 12.27
CA HIS A 211 -17.10 5.61 11.94
C HIS A 211 -18.06 5.66 10.75
N SER A 212 -19.33 5.97 11.05
CA SER A 212 -20.38 6.55 10.18
C SER A 212 -20.58 5.98 8.77
N ASN A 213 -21.76 5.38 8.55
CA ASN A 213 -22.30 4.98 7.23
C ASN A 213 -22.70 6.17 6.33
N ASP A 214 -21.81 7.15 6.14
CA ASP A 214 -22.05 8.34 5.30
C ASP A 214 -20.79 8.71 4.46
N ALA A 215 -19.82 7.78 4.38
CA ALA A 215 -18.64 7.94 3.54
C ALA A 215 -19.02 7.88 2.05
N SER A 216 -18.96 9.04 1.39
CA SER A 216 -18.99 9.12 -0.07
C SER A 216 -17.86 8.26 -0.65
N SER A 217 -18.12 7.56 -1.76
CA SER A 217 -17.17 6.60 -2.34
C SER A 217 -15.82 7.22 -2.77
N GLY A 218 -15.75 8.55 -2.92
CA GLY A 218 -14.49 9.27 -3.15
C GLY A 218 -13.56 9.28 -1.93
N GLU A 219 -14.09 9.43 -0.70
CA GLU A 219 -13.26 9.57 0.52
C GLU A 219 -12.48 8.29 0.84
N VAL A 220 -12.96 7.13 0.40
CA VAL A 220 -12.28 5.85 0.56
C VAL A 220 -11.07 5.75 -0.39
N ASN A 221 -11.21 6.28 -1.62
CA ASN A 221 -10.13 6.30 -2.61
C ASN A 221 -8.98 7.22 -2.17
N ASP A 222 -9.31 8.40 -1.64
CA ASP A 222 -8.35 9.38 -1.09
C ASP A 222 -7.58 8.88 0.15
N GLN A 223 -7.98 7.74 0.74
CA GLN A 223 -7.25 7.09 1.83
C GLN A 223 -6.28 6.03 1.31
N LEU A 224 -6.59 5.37 0.19
CA LEU A 224 -5.73 4.32 -0.39
C LEU A 224 -4.42 4.88 -0.94
N SER A 225 -4.46 6.05 -1.60
CA SER A 225 -3.27 6.75 -2.11
C SER A 225 -2.29 7.24 -1.03
N ARG A 226 -2.68 7.12 0.25
CA ARG A 226 -1.91 7.54 1.42
C ARG A 226 -1.24 6.36 2.15
N VAL A 227 -1.55 5.13 1.75
CA VAL A 227 -0.86 3.90 2.21
C VAL A 227 0.29 3.62 1.24
N ILE A 228 1.52 3.56 1.76
CA ILE A 228 2.72 3.34 0.93
C ILE A 228 3.17 1.88 1.06
N LEU A 229 2.98 1.14 -0.04
CA LEU A 229 3.30 -0.28 -0.20
C LEU A 229 4.81 -0.48 -0.44
N PHE A 230 5.27 -1.71 -0.63
CA PHE A 230 6.69 -1.96 -0.90
C PHE A 230 7.05 -1.63 -2.35
N GLU A 231 6.13 -1.88 -3.25
CA GLU A 231 6.19 -1.60 -4.68
C GLU A 231 6.49 -0.11 -4.96
N ASP A 232 5.88 0.79 -4.18
CA ASP A 232 6.05 2.26 -4.30
C ASP A 232 7.46 2.75 -3.94
N VAL A 233 8.24 1.96 -3.19
CA VAL A 233 9.57 2.34 -2.70
C VAL A 233 10.71 1.48 -3.27
N THR A 234 10.43 0.24 -3.68
CA THR A 234 11.47 -0.78 -3.96
C THR A 234 12.41 -0.43 -5.11
N GLU A 235 11.93 0.26 -6.14
CA GLU A 235 12.75 0.70 -7.29
C GLU A 235 13.74 1.81 -6.92
N PHE A 236 13.48 2.54 -5.83
CA PHE A 236 14.27 3.68 -5.36
C PHE A 236 15.28 3.31 -4.25
N LEU A 237 15.31 2.06 -3.79
CA LEU A 237 16.17 1.61 -2.69
C LEU A 237 17.60 1.30 -3.14
N PHE A 238 18.57 2.00 -2.52
CA PHE A 238 20.00 1.75 -2.70
C PHE A 238 20.71 1.64 -1.35
N SER A 239 21.78 0.85 -1.28
CA SER A 239 22.57 0.69 -0.05
C SER A 239 23.75 1.65 -0.03
N LEU A 240 23.83 2.51 0.98
CA LEU A 240 24.98 3.36 1.26
C LEU A 240 26.05 2.62 2.09
N SER A 241 27.31 2.68 1.68
CA SER A 241 28.46 2.09 2.37
C SER A 241 29.30 3.11 3.13
N SER A 242 29.41 4.35 2.65
CA SER A 242 30.18 5.43 3.28
C SER A 242 29.43 6.09 4.45
N GLU A 243 30.18 6.53 5.45
CA GLU A 243 29.60 7.27 6.58
C GLU A 243 29.18 8.68 6.14
N GLU A 244 29.92 9.28 5.22
CA GLU A 244 29.68 10.60 4.65
C GLU A 244 28.34 10.67 3.89
N ALA A 245 28.00 9.67 3.08
CA ALA A 245 26.72 9.66 2.38
C ALA A 245 25.53 9.33 3.31
N ARG A 246 25.72 8.43 4.29
CA ARG A 246 24.71 8.16 5.33
C ARG A 246 24.41 9.41 6.16
N PHE A 247 25.44 10.16 6.52
CA PHE A 247 25.31 11.45 7.20
C PHE A 247 24.63 12.50 6.31
N SER A 248 25.02 12.59 5.02
CA SER A 248 24.37 13.46 4.04
C SER A 248 22.87 13.18 3.92
N LEU A 249 22.46 11.90 3.84
CA LEU A 249 21.05 11.50 3.76
C LEU A 249 20.25 12.01 4.97
N ILE A 250 20.77 11.83 6.19
CA ILE A 250 20.11 12.30 7.41
C ILE A 250 20.11 13.84 7.50
N CYS A 251 21.18 14.51 7.08
CA CYS A 251 21.21 15.97 7.03
C CYS A 251 20.22 16.54 6.01
N GLN A 252 20.12 15.96 4.82
CA GLN A 252 19.18 16.42 3.80
C GLN A 252 17.73 16.09 4.15
N PHE A 253 17.47 14.95 4.82
CA PHE A 253 16.17 14.66 5.43
C PHE A 253 15.78 15.70 6.48
N ILE A 254 16.67 16.05 7.41
CA ILE A 254 16.38 17.06 8.43
C ILE A 254 16.16 18.45 7.82
N ASP A 255 16.96 18.86 6.82
CA ASP A 255 16.77 20.12 6.07
C ASP A 255 15.43 20.16 5.32
N PHE A 256 15.02 19.04 4.71
CA PHE A 256 13.78 18.91 3.95
C PHE A 256 12.55 19.27 4.79
N TYR A 257 12.49 18.83 6.05
CA TYR A 257 11.42 19.18 7.00
C TYR A 257 11.71 20.49 7.77
N GLY A 258 12.64 21.34 7.31
CA GLY A 258 12.95 22.64 7.90
C GLY A 258 13.77 22.60 9.20
N GLY A 259 14.33 21.44 9.54
CA GLY A 259 15.17 21.23 10.72
C GLY A 259 16.52 21.92 10.60
N LYS A 260 16.90 22.69 11.63
CA LYS A 260 18.12 23.49 11.63
C LYS A 260 19.33 22.68 12.07
N ILE A 261 20.19 22.33 11.12
CA ILE A 261 21.48 21.70 11.38
C ILE A 261 22.55 22.79 11.58
N SER A 262 23.27 22.74 12.70
CA SER A 262 24.49 23.51 12.87
C SER A 262 25.53 23.05 11.84
N ARG A 263 25.98 23.96 10.96
CA ARG A 263 27.19 23.73 10.18
C ARG A 263 28.40 23.76 11.11
N TRP A 264 29.14 22.66 11.13
CA TRP A 264 30.40 22.47 11.85
C TRP A 264 31.58 22.94 10.98
#